data_AF-A0A0A2UUL3-F1
#
_entry.id   AF-A0A0A2UUL3-F1
#
_cell.length_a   1.000
_cell.length_b   1.000
_cell.length_c   1.000
_cell.angle_alpha   90.00
_cell.angle_beta   90.00
_cell.angle_gamma   90.00
#
_symmetry.space_group_name_H-M   'P 1'
#
loop_
_entity.id
_entity.type
_entity.pdbx_description
1 polymer ?
#
loop_
_entity_poly.entity_id
_entity_poly.type
_entity_poly.pdbx_seq_one_letter_code
_entity_poly.pdbx_strand_id
1 'polypeptide(L)'
;MKKTLMRQVNNQFPAPCLTINKKYTILEYTQEASEMFHLTPSLWEIIEEGSHTKVKEWIVPSEPKAKVEINMITASKQVVLVDLYVKWTNDLQAELMIFPKEGQNQHVSKMLDRLQTRLNETNFELLQEKEKLEDAIHENNKLSAPFIHLSEDTSLIPLFGDISEEKLLTIKDQVLSNAHSHETDCLLFDFTAVGEIHQEGIYVLKDLFTSLLYMGKQVVIVGIKPVQAQRLHHLKIRFNLSFVTSLQEAIHRFGA
;
A
#
# COMPACT_ATOMS: atom_id res chain seq x y z
N MET A 1 17.27 7.81 63.48
CA MET A 1 16.48 8.40 62.37
C MET A 1 15.64 7.31 61.75
N LYS A 2 14.31 7.37 61.86
CA LYS A 2 13.42 6.37 61.24
C LYS A 2 13.46 6.56 59.73
N LYS A 3 13.92 5.55 58.98
CA LYS A 3 13.80 5.48 57.53
C LYS A 3 12.29 5.39 57.22
N THR A 4 11.70 6.44 56.67
CA THR A 4 10.34 6.37 56.14
C THR A 4 10.38 5.49 54.90
N LEU A 5 9.92 4.24 54.99
CA LEU A 5 9.82 3.35 53.84
C LEU A 5 8.61 3.77 53.00
N MET A 6 8.86 4.09 51.73
CA MET A 6 7.80 4.20 50.71
C MET A 6 7.49 2.79 50.19
N ARG A 7 6.22 2.49 49.96
CA ARG A 7 5.79 1.17 49.45
C ARG A 7 5.23 1.32 48.04
N GLN A 8 5.82 0.60 47.08
CA GLN A 8 5.21 0.46 45.76
C GLN A 8 4.00 -0.47 45.87
N VAL A 9 2.85 -0.03 45.35
CA VAL A 9 1.61 -0.83 45.34
C VAL A 9 1.32 -1.22 43.91
N ASN A 10 1.20 -2.53 43.66
CA ASN A 10 0.86 -3.06 42.35
C ASN A 10 -0.67 -3.11 42.23
N ASN A 11 -1.26 -1.99 41.83
CA ASN A 11 -2.70 -1.87 41.58
C ASN A 11 -2.92 -1.85 40.06
N GLN A 12 -3.96 -2.48 39.53
CA GLN A 12 -4.24 -2.60 38.08
C GLN A 12 -4.65 -1.26 37.40
N PHE A 13 -4.34 -0.12 38.03
CA PHE A 13 -4.78 1.19 37.61
C PHE A 13 -3.68 1.90 36.79
N PRO A 14 -3.88 2.15 35.48
CA PRO A 14 -2.84 2.64 34.58
C PRO A 14 -2.65 4.17 34.69
N ALA A 15 -2.48 4.70 35.90
CA ALA A 15 -2.24 6.12 36.11
C ALA A 15 -1.28 6.39 37.29
N PRO A 16 -0.46 7.45 37.20
CA PRO A 16 0.45 7.82 38.27
C PRO A 16 -0.33 8.33 39.48
N CYS A 17 -0.29 7.56 40.57
CA CYS A 17 -0.97 7.88 41.82
C CYS A 17 0.01 7.84 43.00
N LEU A 18 -0.22 8.72 43.98
CA LEU A 18 0.56 8.82 45.22
C LEU A 18 -0.38 8.85 46.43
N THR A 19 -0.03 8.15 47.50
CA THR A 19 -0.68 8.30 48.80
C THR A 19 0.22 9.10 49.71
N ILE A 20 -0.26 10.23 50.24
CA ILE A 20 0.49 11.11 51.14
C ILE A 20 -0.15 11.19 52.53
N ASN A 21 0.64 11.60 53.53
CA ASN A 21 0.12 11.97 54.85
C ASN A 21 -0.04 13.51 54.99
N LYS A 22 -0.57 13.98 56.13
CA LYS A 22 -0.69 15.43 56.47
C LYS A 22 0.62 16.23 56.41
N LYS A 23 1.78 15.56 56.46
CA LYS A 23 3.11 16.19 56.35
C LYS A 23 3.64 16.17 54.92
N TYR A 24 2.80 15.84 53.93
CA TYR A 24 3.16 15.70 52.52
C TYR A 24 4.26 14.67 52.28
N THR A 25 4.37 13.69 53.18
CA THR A 25 5.27 12.55 53.02
C THR A 25 4.58 11.49 52.19
N ILE A 26 5.23 11.01 51.14
CA ILE A 26 4.70 9.95 50.28
C ILE A 26 4.82 8.61 51.02
N LEU A 27 3.70 7.94 51.20
CA LEU A 27 3.58 6.63 51.85
C LEU A 27 3.57 5.52 50.81
N GLU A 28 2.78 5.69 49.75
CA GLU A 28 2.58 4.70 48.69
C GLU A 28 2.60 5.38 47.32
N TYR A 29 2.98 4.62 46.29
CA TYR A 29 3.01 5.09 44.90
C TYR A 29 2.80 3.94 43.92
N THR A 30 2.31 4.26 42.73
CA THR A 30 2.16 3.31 41.60
C THR A 30 3.43 3.26 40.75
N GLN A 31 3.58 2.21 39.92
CA GLN A 31 4.74 2.06 39.05
C GLN A 31 4.84 3.24 38.06
N GLU A 32 3.72 3.65 37.49
CA GLU A 32 3.60 4.78 36.55
C GLU A 32 4.11 6.09 37.16
N ALA A 33 3.89 6.30 38.47
CA ALA A 33 4.39 7.48 39.17
C ALA A 33 5.93 7.46 39.32
N SER A 34 6.52 6.27 39.52
CA SER A 34 7.97 6.11 39.62
C SER A 34 8.71 6.21 38.29
N GLU A 35 8.03 5.86 37.19
CA GLU A 35 8.57 6.02 35.83
C GLU A 35 8.55 7.49 35.39
N MET A 36 7.55 8.25 35.83
CA MET A 36 7.34 9.64 35.42
C MET A 36 8.13 10.66 36.27
N PHE A 37 8.25 10.42 37.58
CA PHE A 37 8.85 11.36 38.52
C PHE A 37 10.02 10.72 39.28
N HIS A 38 11.03 11.53 39.64
CA HIS A 38 12.06 11.09 40.58
C HIS A 38 11.50 11.11 42.01
N LEU A 39 10.84 10.02 42.42
CA LEU A 39 10.14 9.96 43.70
C LEU A 39 11.10 9.93 44.89
N THR A 40 10.88 10.84 45.82
CA THR A 40 11.54 10.87 47.13
C THR A 40 10.49 10.88 48.24
N PRO A 41 10.86 10.69 49.52
CA PRO A 41 9.88 10.64 50.60
C PRO A 41 9.04 11.92 50.76
N SER A 42 9.46 13.05 50.17
CA SER A 42 8.81 14.35 50.28
C SER A 42 8.16 14.75 48.96
N LEU A 43 6.85 15.03 48.97
CA LEU A 43 6.14 15.52 47.79
C LEU A 43 6.72 16.84 47.25
N TRP A 44 7.33 17.66 48.10
CA TRP A 44 7.88 18.97 47.74
C TRP A 44 9.01 18.92 46.72
N GLU A 45 9.72 17.80 46.60
CA GLU A 45 10.86 17.66 45.70
C GLU A 45 10.45 17.45 44.24
N ILE A 46 9.21 17.00 44.01
CA ILE A 46 8.65 16.79 42.67
C ILE A 46 7.70 17.91 42.24
N ILE A 47 7.54 18.96 43.06
CA ILE A 47 6.69 20.12 42.79
C ILE A 47 7.59 21.36 42.61
N GLU A 48 7.37 22.12 41.55
CA GLU A 48 8.07 23.37 41.32
C GLU A 48 7.76 24.40 42.42
N GLU A 49 8.77 25.15 42.88
CA GLU A 49 8.65 26.11 43.99
C GLU A 49 7.50 27.11 43.79
N GLY A 50 7.28 27.58 42.56
CA GLY A 50 6.18 28.49 42.21
C GLY A 50 4.76 27.93 42.44
N SER A 51 4.64 26.61 42.59
CA SER A 51 3.36 25.92 42.85
C SER A 51 3.15 25.52 44.32
N HIS A 52 4.13 25.75 45.21
CA HIS A 52 4.06 25.31 46.62
C HIS A 52 2.92 25.98 47.40
N THR A 53 2.61 27.26 47.13
CA THR A 53 1.53 27.99 47.81
C THR A 53 0.17 27.37 47.49
N LYS A 54 -0.09 27.05 46.21
CA LYS A 54 -1.33 26.40 45.77
C LYS A 54 -1.51 25.03 46.40
N VAL A 55 -0.44 24.27 46.56
CA VAL A 55 -0.47 22.95 47.19
C VAL A 55 -0.88 23.05 48.67
N LYS A 56 -0.33 24.03 49.41
CA LYS A 56 -0.67 24.22 50.83
C LYS A 56 -2.10 24.66 51.07
N GLU A 57 -2.68 25.40 50.12
CA GLU A 57 -4.06 25.91 50.22
C GLU A 57 -5.09 24.86 49.82
N TRP A 58 -4.80 24.05 48.79
CA TRP A 58 -5.79 23.17 48.14
C TRP A 58 -5.65 21.69 48.48
N ILE A 59 -4.50 21.26 49.03
CA ILE A 59 -4.29 19.87 49.48
C ILE A 59 -4.43 19.82 51.01
N VAL A 60 -5.65 20.11 51.50
CA VAL A 60 -5.98 20.14 52.93
C VAL A 60 -7.19 19.26 53.23
N PRO A 61 -7.26 18.61 54.42
CA PRO A 61 -8.38 17.73 54.77
C PRO A 61 -9.76 18.42 54.80
N SER A 62 -9.78 19.76 54.88
CA SER A 62 -11.00 20.57 54.89
C SER A 62 -11.70 20.67 53.53
N GLU A 63 -11.02 20.32 52.43
CA GLU A 63 -11.61 20.24 51.09
C GLU A 63 -11.56 18.79 50.57
N PRO A 64 -12.67 18.03 50.65
CA PRO A 64 -12.65 16.58 50.45
C PRO A 64 -12.42 16.15 48.98
N LYS A 65 -12.59 17.07 48.01
CA LYS A 65 -12.30 16.84 46.59
C LYS A 65 -11.78 18.14 45.97
N ALA A 66 -10.47 18.22 45.79
CA ALA A 66 -9.83 19.35 45.13
C ALA A 66 -9.20 18.91 43.81
N LYS A 67 -9.44 19.69 42.75
CA LYS A 67 -8.67 19.64 41.51
C LYS A 67 -7.78 20.87 41.49
N VAL A 68 -6.46 20.68 41.45
CA VAL A 68 -5.49 21.78 41.43
C VAL A 68 -4.54 21.62 40.26
N GLU A 69 -4.34 22.71 39.52
CA GLU A 69 -3.38 22.76 38.42
C GLU A 69 -2.04 23.28 38.94
N ILE A 70 -0.99 22.46 38.84
CA ILE A 70 0.35 22.74 39.38
C ILE A 70 1.44 22.35 38.38
N ASN A 71 2.61 22.93 38.55
CA ASN A 71 3.81 22.52 37.83
C ASN A 71 4.58 21.48 38.66
N MET A 72 4.91 20.36 38.03
CA MET A 72 5.72 19.28 38.61
C MET A 72 7.01 19.09 37.83
N ILE A 73 8.05 18.57 38.50
CA ILE A 73 9.37 18.33 37.93
C ILE A 73 9.49 16.83 37.61
N THR A 74 9.65 16.50 36.33
CA THR A 74 9.79 15.10 35.87
C THR A 74 11.15 14.51 36.22
N ALA A 75 11.33 13.19 36.06
CA ALA A 75 12.62 12.54 36.25
C ALA A 75 13.74 13.10 35.35
N SER A 76 13.39 13.69 34.20
CA SER A 76 14.32 14.36 33.28
C SER A 76 14.62 15.82 33.64
N LYS A 77 14.15 16.30 34.81
CA LYS A 77 14.25 17.70 35.27
C LYS A 77 13.53 18.72 34.39
N GLN A 78 12.51 18.30 33.66
CA GLN A 78 11.65 19.21 32.90
C GLN A 78 10.43 19.59 33.73
N VAL A 79 9.98 20.84 33.61
CA VAL A 79 8.76 21.32 34.28
C VAL A 79 7.56 21.00 33.40
N VAL A 80 6.60 20.27 33.96
CA VAL A 80 5.36 19.86 33.28
C VAL A 80 4.16 20.35 34.07
N LEU A 81 3.22 20.96 33.37
CA LEU A 81 1.92 21.36 33.91
C LEU A 81 1.04 20.12 34.10
N VAL A 82 0.47 19.92 35.28
CA VAL A 82 -0.39 18.77 35.60
C VAL A 82 -1.71 19.20 36.22
N ASP A 83 -2.77 18.46 35.93
CA ASP A 83 -3.99 18.44 36.74
C ASP A 83 -3.82 17.40 37.87
N LEU A 84 -3.79 17.87 39.12
CA LEU A 84 -3.72 17.03 40.31
C LEU A 84 -5.10 16.90 40.94
N TYR A 85 -5.60 15.67 41.04
CA TYR A 85 -6.84 15.35 41.76
C TYR A 85 -6.51 14.81 43.13
N VAL A 86 -7.12 15.40 44.15
CA VAL A 86 -6.88 15.07 45.56
C VAL A 86 -8.16 14.53 46.18
N LYS A 87 -8.04 13.37 46.83
CA LYS A 87 -9.10 12.77 47.63
C LYS A 87 -8.55 12.36 48.99
N TRP A 88 -9.13 12.91 50.06
CA TRP A 88 -8.81 12.45 51.41
C TRP A 88 -9.59 11.18 51.74
N THR A 89 -8.88 10.11 52.10
CA THR A 89 -9.51 8.82 52.47
C THR A 89 -9.89 8.81 53.95
N ASN A 90 -9.17 9.58 54.77
CA ASN A 90 -9.47 9.91 56.16
C ASN A 90 -8.73 11.20 56.52
N ASP A 91 -8.81 11.65 57.77
CA ASP A 91 -8.08 12.85 58.19
C ASP A 91 -6.56 12.71 58.01
N LEU A 92 -5.99 11.50 58.02
CA LEU A 92 -4.55 11.28 58.08
C LEU A 92 -3.88 11.10 56.71
N GLN A 93 -4.63 10.67 55.68
CA GLN A 93 -4.11 10.25 54.38
C GLN A 93 -4.92 10.81 53.20
N ALA A 94 -4.19 11.25 52.17
CA ALA A 94 -4.75 11.67 50.89
C ALA A 94 -4.20 10.82 49.75
N GLU A 95 -5.08 10.47 48.82
CA GLU A 95 -4.76 9.90 47.52
C GLU A 95 -4.69 11.03 46.49
N LEU A 96 -3.60 11.04 45.74
CA LEU A 96 -3.30 11.98 44.68
C LEU A 96 -3.28 11.24 43.35
N MET A 97 -3.97 11.78 42.35
CA MET A 97 -3.94 11.29 40.97
C MET A 97 -3.43 12.40 40.05
N ILE A 98 -2.38 12.11 39.29
CA ILE A 98 -1.65 13.11 38.50
C ILE A 98 -1.97 12.94 37.01
N PHE A 99 -2.36 14.01 36.33
CA PHE A 99 -2.58 14.02 34.89
C PHE A 99 -1.76 15.12 34.21
N PRO A 100 -0.65 14.77 33.53
CA PRO A 100 0.11 15.73 32.74
C PRO A 100 -0.75 16.37 31.65
N LYS A 101 -0.61 17.69 31.47
CA LYS A 101 -1.24 18.45 30.37
C LYS A 101 -0.38 18.48 29.09
N GLU A 102 0.53 17.54 28.91
CA GLU A 102 1.44 17.57 27.75
C GLU A 102 0.72 17.52 26.39
N GLY A 103 1.22 18.34 25.45
CA GLY A 103 0.49 18.93 24.35
C GLY A 103 -0.16 17.97 23.35
N GLN A 104 -1.49 17.96 23.32
CA GLN A 104 -2.34 17.25 22.36
C GLN A 104 -1.90 17.45 20.89
N ASN A 105 -1.28 18.58 20.54
CA ASN A 105 -0.85 18.87 19.18
C ASN A 105 0.44 18.13 18.75
N GLN A 106 1.38 17.81 19.65
CA GLN A 106 2.64 17.18 19.25
C GLN A 106 2.49 15.69 18.91
N HIS A 107 1.61 14.99 19.63
CA HIS A 107 1.30 13.59 19.33
C HIS A 107 0.58 13.45 17.99
N VAL A 108 -0.38 14.36 17.73
CA VAL A 108 -1.11 14.42 16.46
C VAL A 108 -0.17 14.75 15.30
N SER A 109 0.71 15.74 15.43
CA SER A 109 1.70 16.05 14.38
C SER A 109 2.63 14.87 14.10
N LYS A 110 3.19 14.21 15.12
CA LYS A 110 4.04 13.02 14.93
C LYS A 110 3.30 11.86 14.28
N MET A 111 2.01 11.69 14.57
CA MET A 111 1.18 10.67 13.94
C MET A 111 0.91 11.01 12.47
N LEU A 112 0.61 12.26 12.16
CA LEU A 112 0.43 12.75 10.78
C LEU A 112 1.71 12.59 9.97
N ASP A 113 2.87 12.94 10.54
CA ASP A 113 4.18 12.77 9.88
C ASP A 113 4.42 11.29 9.55
N ARG A 114 4.20 10.38 10.50
CA ARG A 114 4.33 8.93 10.28
C ARG A 114 3.38 8.40 9.21
N LEU A 115 2.12 8.88 9.20
CA LEU A 115 1.14 8.48 8.20
C LEU A 115 1.54 9.00 6.81
N GLN A 116 1.99 10.24 6.70
CA GLN A 116 2.47 10.79 5.44
C GLN A 116 3.68 10.03 4.92
N THR A 117 4.66 9.72 5.77
CA THR A 117 5.82 8.89 5.38
C THR A 117 5.37 7.54 4.85
N ARG A 118 4.51 6.83 5.60
CA ARG A 118 4.01 5.51 5.19
C ARG A 118 3.20 5.57 3.89
N LEU A 119 2.34 6.58 3.72
CA LEU A 119 1.59 6.77 2.48
C LEU A 119 2.51 7.01 1.29
N ASN A 120 3.56 7.80 1.46
CA ASN A 120 4.53 8.07 0.39
C ASN A 120 5.34 6.81 0.04
N GLU A 121 5.77 6.03 1.04
CA GLU A 121 6.43 4.74 0.84
C GLU A 121 5.53 3.76 0.10
N THR A 122 4.28 3.58 0.55
CA THR A 122 3.32 2.69 -0.11
C THR A 122 2.99 3.17 -1.54
N ASN A 123 2.83 4.47 -1.76
CA ASN A 123 2.62 5.00 -3.10
C ASN A 123 3.80 4.70 -4.02
N PHE A 124 5.04 4.84 -3.52
CA PHE A 124 6.24 4.50 -4.29
C PHE A 124 6.31 3.01 -4.63
N GLU A 125 6.01 2.14 -3.66
CA GLU A 125 5.94 0.69 -3.88
C GLU A 125 4.88 0.33 -4.93
N LEU A 126 3.68 0.91 -4.83
CA LEU A 126 2.59 0.71 -5.79
C LEU A 126 2.95 1.18 -7.20
N LEU A 127 3.61 2.33 -7.33
CA LEU A 127 4.11 2.84 -8.61
C LEU A 127 5.10 1.86 -9.25
N GLN A 128 6.05 1.34 -8.46
CA GLN A 128 7.03 0.38 -8.95
C GLN A 128 6.39 -0.98 -9.32
N GLU A 129 5.40 -1.44 -8.57
CA GLU A 129 4.67 -2.67 -8.88
C GLU A 129 3.83 -2.51 -10.16
N LYS A 130 3.20 -1.34 -10.33
CA LYS A 130 2.47 -1.00 -11.55
C LYS A 130 3.39 -1.01 -12.78
N GLU A 131 4.56 -0.39 -12.70
CA GLU A 131 5.53 -0.35 -13.81
C GLU A 131 5.98 -1.77 -14.21
N LYS A 132 6.30 -2.62 -13.23
CA LYS A 132 6.63 -4.03 -13.50
C LYS A 132 5.50 -4.81 -14.16
N LEU A 133 4.26 -4.53 -13.78
CA LEU A 133 3.09 -5.17 -14.39
C LEU A 133 2.91 -4.72 -15.84
N GLU A 134 3.07 -3.42 -16.11
CA GLU A 134 3.01 -2.87 -17.47
C GLU A 134 4.10 -3.48 -18.36
N ASP A 135 5.34 -3.57 -17.87
CA ASP A 135 6.44 -4.23 -18.59
C ASP A 135 6.16 -5.71 -18.86
N ALA A 136 5.64 -6.43 -17.86
CA ALA A 136 5.30 -7.85 -18.01
C ALA A 136 4.18 -8.08 -19.03
N ILE A 137 3.17 -7.20 -19.06
CA ILE A 137 2.09 -7.22 -20.05
C ILE A 137 2.65 -6.95 -21.44
N HIS A 138 3.52 -5.95 -21.58
CA HIS A 138 4.14 -5.61 -22.87
C HIS A 138 4.98 -6.76 -23.43
N GLU A 139 5.83 -7.38 -22.60
CA GLU A 139 6.62 -8.54 -23.01
C GLU A 139 5.75 -9.76 -23.33
N ASN A 140 4.67 -9.99 -22.56
CA ASN A 140 3.70 -11.05 -22.87
C ASN A 140 3.02 -10.82 -24.24
N ASN A 141 2.65 -9.57 -24.53
CA ASN A 141 2.04 -9.20 -25.80
C ASN A 141 3.01 -9.43 -26.97
N LYS A 142 4.30 -9.07 -26.84
CA LYS A 142 5.32 -9.38 -27.87
C LYS A 142 5.48 -10.87 -28.12
N LEU A 143 5.52 -11.68 -27.05
CA LEU A 143 5.64 -13.13 -27.15
C LEU A 143 4.38 -13.80 -27.72
N SER A 144 3.28 -13.06 -27.85
CA SER A 144 2.02 -13.60 -28.33
C SER A 144 1.89 -13.65 -29.86
N ALA A 145 2.88 -13.15 -30.62
CA ALA A 145 2.94 -13.27 -32.08
C ALA A 145 4.38 -13.35 -32.61
N PRO A 146 5.13 -14.40 -32.24
CA PRO A 146 6.47 -14.61 -32.79
C PRO A 146 6.39 -14.82 -34.31
N PHE A 147 7.38 -14.28 -35.03
CA PHE A 147 7.49 -14.48 -36.46
C PHE A 147 8.39 -15.70 -36.71
N ILE A 148 7.80 -16.85 -37.07
CA ILE A 148 8.51 -18.12 -37.22
C ILE A 148 8.61 -18.47 -38.71
N HIS A 149 9.83 -18.52 -39.25
CA HIS A 149 10.05 -18.94 -40.63
C HIS A 149 9.90 -20.46 -40.77
N LEU A 150 9.09 -20.91 -41.74
CA LEU A 150 8.89 -22.33 -42.05
C LEU A 150 9.69 -22.74 -43.29
N SER A 151 9.71 -21.89 -44.31
CA SER A 151 10.48 -22.05 -45.55
C SER A 151 10.93 -20.68 -46.08
N GLU A 152 11.60 -20.63 -47.24
CA GLU A 152 11.99 -19.36 -47.89
C GLU A 152 10.77 -18.46 -48.14
N ASP A 153 9.67 -19.05 -48.61
CA ASP A 153 8.47 -18.33 -49.02
C ASP A 153 7.36 -18.31 -47.97
N THR A 154 7.48 -19.05 -46.85
CA THR A 154 6.37 -19.20 -45.88
C THR A 154 6.79 -18.96 -44.43
N SER A 155 6.02 -18.16 -43.70
CA SER A 155 6.18 -17.92 -42.27
C SER A 155 4.88 -18.08 -41.49
N LEU A 156 5.01 -18.45 -40.22
CA LEU A 156 3.96 -18.69 -39.25
C LEU A 156 3.97 -17.59 -38.18
N ILE A 157 2.79 -17.03 -37.92
CA ILE A 157 2.50 -16.04 -36.89
C ILE A 157 1.39 -16.60 -36.00
N PRO A 158 1.74 -17.32 -34.92
CA PRO A 158 0.75 -17.85 -34.00
C PRO A 158 0.25 -16.74 -33.08
N LEU A 159 -1.07 -16.63 -32.94
CA LEU A 159 -1.73 -15.68 -32.04
C LEU A 159 -2.27 -16.43 -30.82
N PHE A 160 -1.97 -15.92 -29.62
CA PHE A 160 -2.34 -16.57 -28.36
C PHE A 160 -3.27 -15.70 -27.51
N GLY A 161 -4.24 -16.33 -26.84
CA GLY A 161 -5.11 -15.66 -25.88
C GLY A 161 -6.16 -14.75 -26.53
N ASP A 162 -6.68 -13.82 -25.75
CA ASP A 162 -7.66 -12.84 -26.24
C ASP A 162 -6.97 -11.76 -27.08
N ILE A 163 -7.68 -11.31 -28.11
CA ILE A 163 -7.19 -10.35 -29.09
C ILE A 163 -7.83 -8.99 -28.79
N SER A 164 -7.06 -8.14 -28.12
CA SER A 164 -7.38 -6.74 -27.84
C SER A 164 -6.65 -5.79 -28.82
N GLU A 165 -7.08 -4.53 -28.84
CA GLU A 165 -6.41 -3.47 -29.61
C GLU A 165 -4.94 -3.30 -29.18
N GLU A 166 -4.69 -3.16 -27.88
CA GLU A 166 -3.36 -2.98 -27.30
C GLU A 166 -2.40 -4.10 -27.74
N LYS A 167 -2.84 -5.35 -27.62
CA LYS A 167 -2.05 -6.52 -27.99
C LYS A 167 -1.67 -6.50 -29.47
N LEU A 168 -2.64 -6.18 -30.34
CA LEU A 168 -2.39 -6.12 -31.77
C LEU A 168 -1.49 -4.95 -32.16
N LEU A 169 -1.63 -3.79 -31.51
CA LEU A 169 -0.73 -2.65 -31.72
C LEU A 169 0.72 -3.02 -31.37
N THR A 170 0.94 -3.74 -30.26
CA THR A 170 2.28 -4.22 -29.87
C THR A 170 2.91 -5.13 -30.93
N ILE A 171 2.14 -6.04 -31.55
CA ILE A 171 2.69 -7.01 -32.51
C ILE A 171 2.70 -6.49 -33.96
N LYS A 172 1.86 -5.51 -34.30
CA LYS A 172 1.66 -5.04 -35.69
C LYS A 172 2.97 -4.58 -36.31
N ASP A 173 3.70 -3.71 -35.63
CA ASP A 173 4.95 -3.15 -36.16
C ASP A 173 6.01 -4.24 -36.33
N GLN A 174 6.09 -5.19 -35.39
CA GLN A 174 7.00 -6.34 -35.49
C GLN A 174 6.66 -7.23 -36.69
N VAL A 175 5.38 -7.59 -36.88
CA VAL A 175 4.94 -8.45 -37.98
C VAL A 175 5.18 -7.77 -39.33
N LEU A 176 4.83 -6.49 -39.45
CA LEU A 176 5.07 -5.72 -40.68
C LEU A 176 6.55 -5.56 -40.99
N SER A 177 7.37 -5.27 -39.98
CA SER A 177 8.83 -5.14 -40.16
C SER A 177 9.45 -6.47 -40.62
N ASN A 178 9.08 -7.60 -40.01
CA ASN A 178 9.59 -8.92 -40.40
C ASN A 178 9.08 -9.32 -41.79
N ALA A 179 7.80 -9.08 -42.10
CA ALA A 179 7.26 -9.35 -43.43
C ALA A 179 7.93 -8.50 -44.52
N HIS A 180 8.49 -7.34 -44.17
CA HIS A 180 9.24 -6.50 -45.11
C HIS A 180 10.70 -6.96 -45.27
N SER A 181 11.38 -7.33 -44.18
CA SER A 181 12.79 -7.70 -44.20
C SER A 181 13.06 -9.07 -44.79
N HIS A 182 12.04 -9.93 -44.86
CA HIS A 182 12.14 -11.28 -45.38
C HIS A 182 11.37 -11.42 -46.71
N GLU A 183 11.92 -12.20 -47.64
CA GLU A 183 11.29 -12.53 -48.94
C GLU A 183 10.11 -13.52 -48.80
N THR A 184 9.42 -13.51 -47.66
CA THR A 184 8.34 -14.45 -47.38
C THR A 184 7.08 -14.03 -48.11
N ASP A 185 6.59 -14.80 -49.08
CA ASP A 185 5.38 -14.45 -49.84
C ASP A 185 4.08 -14.88 -49.13
N CYS A 186 4.13 -15.93 -48.31
CA CYS A 186 2.97 -16.49 -47.61
C CYS A 186 3.09 -16.37 -46.08
N LEU A 187 2.05 -15.83 -45.44
CA LEU A 187 1.96 -15.63 -44.00
C LEU A 187 0.78 -16.42 -43.43
N LEU A 188 1.09 -17.43 -42.63
CA LEU A 188 0.14 -18.25 -41.90
C LEU A 188 -0.14 -17.61 -40.53
N PHE A 189 -1.33 -17.08 -40.33
CA PHE A 189 -1.77 -16.60 -39.02
C PHE A 189 -2.53 -17.71 -38.29
N ASP A 190 -1.96 -18.25 -37.22
CA ASP A 190 -2.57 -19.34 -36.46
C ASP A 190 -3.44 -18.82 -35.31
N PHE A 191 -4.75 -19.03 -35.45
CA PHE A 191 -5.79 -18.66 -34.50
C PHE A 191 -6.19 -19.81 -33.56
N THR A 192 -5.52 -20.97 -33.63
CA THR A 192 -5.90 -22.16 -32.84
C THR A 192 -5.96 -21.87 -31.33
N ALA A 193 -5.03 -21.05 -30.82
CA ALA A 193 -4.95 -20.66 -29.42
C ALA A 193 -5.61 -19.31 -29.10
N VAL A 194 -6.41 -18.76 -30.02
CA VAL A 194 -7.13 -17.51 -29.81
C VAL A 194 -8.42 -17.75 -29.02
N GLY A 195 -8.66 -16.88 -28.04
CA GLY A 195 -9.88 -16.81 -27.24
C GLY A 195 -10.92 -15.89 -27.88
N GLU A 196 -11.28 -14.82 -27.17
CA GLU A 196 -12.16 -13.77 -27.66
C GLU A 196 -11.42 -12.74 -28.51
N ILE A 197 -12.10 -12.21 -29.54
CA ILE A 197 -11.58 -11.10 -30.34
C ILE A 197 -12.43 -9.87 -30.03
N HIS A 198 -11.85 -8.87 -29.36
CA HIS A 198 -12.52 -7.63 -28.98
C HIS A 198 -12.81 -6.77 -30.21
N GLN A 199 -13.88 -5.98 -30.16
CA GLN A 199 -14.33 -5.21 -31.31
C GLN A 199 -13.26 -4.24 -31.83
N GLU A 200 -12.52 -3.60 -30.93
CA GLU A 200 -11.43 -2.68 -31.25
C GLU A 200 -10.27 -3.42 -31.93
N GLY A 201 -9.93 -4.62 -31.44
CA GLY A 201 -8.88 -5.46 -32.02
C GLY A 201 -9.21 -5.92 -33.45
N ILE A 202 -10.49 -6.11 -33.77
CA ILE A 202 -10.93 -6.45 -35.13
C ILE A 202 -10.47 -5.36 -36.14
N TYR A 203 -10.51 -4.08 -35.79
CA TYR A 203 -10.07 -3.00 -36.69
C TYR A 203 -8.56 -3.02 -36.90
N VAL A 204 -7.77 -3.25 -35.85
CA VAL A 204 -6.31 -3.34 -35.96
C VAL A 204 -5.89 -4.56 -36.79
N LEU A 205 -6.56 -5.70 -36.63
CA LEU A 205 -6.35 -6.89 -37.48
C LEU A 205 -6.62 -6.59 -38.95
N LYS A 206 -7.72 -5.90 -39.23
CA LYS A 206 -8.05 -5.49 -40.60
C LYS A 206 -6.95 -4.62 -41.20
N ASP A 207 -6.45 -3.65 -40.45
CA ASP A 207 -5.39 -2.77 -40.92
C ASP A 207 -4.08 -3.55 -41.15
N LEU A 208 -3.71 -4.43 -40.22
CA LEU A 208 -2.54 -5.31 -40.36
C LEU A 208 -2.63 -6.16 -41.63
N PHE A 209 -3.73 -6.89 -41.83
CA PHE A 209 -3.89 -7.73 -43.02
C PHE A 209 -3.92 -6.91 -44.30
N THR A 210 -4.56 -5.74 -44.28
CA THR A 210 -4.59 -4.84 -45.43
C THR A 210 -3.19 -4.35 -45.79
N SER A 211 -2.37 -3.97 -44.81
CA SER A 211 -0.97 -3.60 -45.01
C SER A 211 -0.15 -4.74 -45.61
N LEU A 212 -0.29 -5.96 -45.09
CA LEU A 212 0.43 -7.14 -45.61
C LEU A 212 0.04 -7.46 -47.05
N LEU A 213 -1.25 -7.36 -47.38
CA LEU A 213 -1.75 -7.55 -48.75
C LEU A 213 -1.21 -6.47 -49.70
N TYR A 214 -1.11 -5.22 -49.25
CA TYR A 214 -0.47 -4.15 -50.04
C TYR A 214 1.03 -4.35 -50.24
N MET A 215 1.69 -5.06 -49.32
CA MET A 215 3.09 -5.49 -49.47
C MET A 215 3.23 -6.71 -50.41
N GLY A 216 2.14 -7.17 -51.03
CA GLY A 216 2.15 -8.33 -51.93
C GLY A 216 2.13 -9.68 -51.21
N LYS A 217 1.94 -9.70 -49.88
CA LYS A 217 1.96 -10.94 -49.09
C LYS A 217 0.60 -11.64 -49.14
N GLN A 218 0.61 -12.95 -49.33
CA GLN A 218 -0.56 -13.80 -49.17
C GLN A 218 -0.80 -14.07 -47.69
N VAL A 219 -2.01 -13.77 -47.21
CA VAL A 219 -2.41 -14.01 -45.82
C VAL A 219 -3.34 -15.22 -45.75
N VAL A 220 -2.96 -16.21 -44.94
CA VAL A 220 -3.73 -17.44 -44.68
C VAL A 220 -4.07 -17.52 -43.20
N ILE A 221 -5.34 -17.60 -42.87
CA ILE A 221 -5.82 -17.75 -41.49
C ILE A 221 -6.04 -19.23 -41.20
N VAL A 222 -5.45 -19.71 -40.11
CA VAL A 222 -5.40 -21.11 -39.71
C VAL A 222 -6.13 -21.31 -38.39
N GLY A 223 -6.91 -22.38 -38.25
CA GLY A 223 -7.44 -22.81 -36.94
C GLY A 223 -8.51 -21.90 -36.33
N ILE A 224 -9.16 -21.06 -37.16
CA ILE A 224 -10.17 -20.12 -36.68
C ILE A 224 -11.45 -20.83 -36.23
N LYS A 225 -12.00 -20.45 -35.07
CA LYS A 225 -13.27 -20.97 -34.56
C LYS A 225 -14.46 -20.32 -35.29
N PRO A 226 -15.61 -21.00 -35.46
CA PRO A 226 -16.78 -20.43 -36.15
C PRO A 226 -17.23 -19.07 -35.60
N VAL A 227 -17.20 -18.88 -34.27
CA VAL A 227 -17.56 -17.62 -33.60
C VAL A 227 -16.61 -16.49 -34.00
N GLN A 228 -15.31 -16.77 -34.09
CA GLN A 228 -14.29 -15.80 -34.50
C GLN A 228 -14.42 -15.47 -35.99
N ALA A 229 -14.67 -16.49 -36.83
CA ALA A 229 -14.88 -16.32 -38.26
C ALA A 229 -16.08 -15.42 -38.56
N GLN A 230 -17.18 -15.55 -37.81
CA GLN A 230 -18.34 -14.66 -37.92
C GLN A 230 -17.97 -13.20 -37.59
N ARG A 231 -17.19 -12.97 -36.52
CA ARG A 231 -16.72 -11.62 -36.15
C ARG A 231 -15.84 -11.01 -37.26
N LEU A 232 -14.91 -11.80 -37.81
CA LEU A 232 -14.03 -11.38 -38.92
C LEU A 232 -14.78 -11.16 -40.25
N HIS A 233 -15.81 -11.94 -40.55
CA HIS A 233 -16.59 -11.81 -41.79
C HIS A 233 -17.25 -10.43 -41.93
N HIS A 234 -17.66 -9.81 -40.82
CA HIS A 234 -18.28 -8.48 -40.84
C HIS A 234 -17.32 -7.35 -41.27
N LEU A 235 -16.01 -7.61 -41.32
CA LEU A 235 -15.02 -6.59 -41.67
C LEU A 235 -15.03 -6.14 -43.13
N LYS A 236 -15.75 -6.86 -44.01
CA LYS A 236 -15.79 -6.62 -45.47
C LYS A 236 -14.39 -6.33 -46.03
N ILE A 237 -13.38 -7.10 -45.61
CA ILE A 237 -12.03 -7.00 -46.16
C ILE A 237 -12.17 -7.30 -47.65
N ARG A 238 -11.77 -6.36 -48.51
CA ARG A 238 -11.98 -6.42 -49.96
C ARG A 238 -11.06 -7.42 -50.68
N PHE A 239 -10.31 -8.22 -49.93
CA PHE A 239 -9.25 -9.09 -50.42
C PHE A 239 -9.52 -10.54 -49.97
N ASN A 240 -9.16 -11.49 -50.84
CA ASN A 240 -9.38 -12.91 -50.63
C ASN A 240 -8.42 -13.46 -49.54
N LEU A 241 -8.82 -13.35 -48.27
CA LEU A 241 -8.21 -14.11 -47.20
C LEU A 241 -8.50 -15.60 -47.40
N SER A 242 -7.47 -16.43 -47.29
CA SER A 242 -7.64 -17.89 -47.33
C SER A 242 -7.82 -18.42 -45.90
N PHE A 243 -8.71 -19.38 -45.73
CA PHE A 243 -8.98 -19.99 -44.42
C PHE A 243 -8.70 -21.49 -44.48
N VAL A 244 -7.95 -21.98 -43.49
CA VAL A 244 -7.59 -23.39 -43.33
C VAL A 244 -7.94 -23.85 -41.92
N THR A 245 -8.46 -25.07 -41.79
CA THR A 245 -9.01 -25.57 -40.52
C THR A 245 -7.94 -26.01 -39.52
N SER A 246 -6.74 -26.39 -39.97
CA SER A 246 -5.67 -26.85 -39.09
C SER A 246 -4.29 -26.41 -39.59
N LEU A 247 -3.36 -26.25 -38.64
CA LEU A 247 -1.98 -25.90 -38.96
C LEU A 247 -1.28 -26.97 -39.79
N GLN A 248 -1.56 -28.24 -39.51
CA GLN A 248 -1.02 -29.36 -40.30
C GLN A 248 -1.40 -29.25 -41.78
N GLU A 249 -2.66 -28.92 -42.08
CA GLU A 249 -3.12 -28.73 -43.46
C GLU A 249 -2.49 -27.48 -44.11
N ALA A 250 -2.34 -26.40 -43.34
CA ALA A 250 -1.72 -25.18 -43.84
C ALA A 250 -0.24 -25.41 -44.19
N ILE A 251 0.51 -26.11 -43.35
CA ILE A 251 1.89 -26.48 -43.61
C ILE A 251 1.98 -27.41 -44.82
N HIS A 252 1.06 -28.38 -44.97
CA HIS A 252 1.07 -29.26 -46.14
C HIS A 252 0.80 -28.52 -47.46
N ARG A 253 -0.07 -27.50 -47.45
CA ARG A 253 -0.42 -26.72 -48.64
C ARG A 253 0.57 -25.61 -48.99
N PHE A 254 1.18 -24.99 -47.98
CA PHE A 254 1.94 -23.75 -48.14
C PHE A 254 3.37 -23.82 -47.60
N GLY A 255 3.74 -24.83 -46.80
CA GLY A 255 5.05 -24.92 -46.16
C GLY A 255 6.14 -25.61 -46.99
N ALA A 256 5.91 -25.83 -48.28
CA ALA A 256 6.89 -26.41 -49.21
C ALA A 256 7.83 -25.34 -49.77
#